data_AF-A0A095TUJ4-F1
#
_entry.id   AF-A0A095TUJ4-F1
#
_cell.length_a   1.000
_cell.length_b   1.000
_cell.length_c   1.000
_cell.angle_alpha   90.00
_cell.angle_beta   90.00
_cell.angle_gamma   90.00
#
_symmetry.space_group_name_H-M   'P 1'
#
loop_
_entity.id
_entity.type
_entity.pdbx_description
1 polymer ?
#
loop_
_entity_poly.entity_id
_entity_poly.type
_entity_poly.pdbx_seq_one_letter_code
_entity_poly.pdbx_strand_id
1 'polypeptide(L)'
;MKLNIFSGMVFLFILLPVTSQASESTAQAVASWSATAKKDTTSKLVVTPLGSLAFQYAEGIKGFNTQQGLFDVTIYGDKESTAFRLTSRVLTDTLTQLDNSGSTLQVGINYHGTLLNKTTDTTLIDTARGIYGGELSSLSQGFNQNSRAMAQDQFTFSIINGTTDGQTKVTDFSSLPEGIWSGDISVQFNAVWTS
;
A
#
# COMPACT_ATOMS: atom_id res chain seq x y z
N MET A 1 72.52 -20.78 42.36
CA MET A 1 71.37 -21.16 43.21
C MET A 1 70.12 -20.52 42.62
N LYS A 2 69.21 -21.38 42.13
CA LYS A 2 67.76 -21.24 41.87
C LYS A 2 67.14 -19.97 41.25
N LEU A 3 66.45 -20.26 40.14
CA LEU A 3 65.41 -19.56 39.38
C LEU A 3 64.25 -19.03 40.26
N ASN A 4 63.58 -17.95 39.84
CA ASN A 4 62.13 -17.97 39.61
C ASN A 4 61.66 -16.79 38.73
N ILE A 5 61.03 -17.16 37.62
CA ILE A 5 60.36 -16.33 36.63
C ILE A 5 58.93 -16.06 37.15
N PHE A 6 58.43 -14.83 37.06
CA PHE A 6 56.99 -14.57 37.05
C PHE A 6 56.62 -13.73 35.83
N SER A 7 55.78 -14.38 35.01
CA SER A 7 55.17 -13.91 33.78
C SER A 7 54.09 -12.87 34.07
N GLY A 8 54.20 -11.69 33.47
CA GLY A 8 53.14 -10.67 33.46
C GLY A 8 52.56 -10.57 32.06
N MET A 9 51.51 -11.33 31.80
CA MET A 9 50.70 -11.26 30.57
C MET A 9 49.96 -9.92 30.53
N VAL A 10 50.36 -9.01 29.63
CA VAL A 10 49.57 -7.82 29.30
C VAL A 10 48.48 -8.24 28.32
N PHE A 11 47.25 -8.42 28.80
CA PHE A 11 46.07 -8.49 27.95
C PHE A 11 45.73 -7.07 27.49
N LEU A 12 46.05 -6.75 26.24
CA LEU A 12 45.51 -5.58 25.56
C LEU A 12 44.07 -5.91 25.15
N PHE A 13 43.09 -5.42 25.91
CA PHE A 13 41.68 -5.44 25.52
C PHE A 13 41.47 -4.47 24.35
N ILE A 14 41.25 -4.99 23.15
CA ILE A 14 40.77 -4.21 22.02
C ILE A 14 39.25 -4.06 22.19
N LEU A 15 38.81 -2.88 22.61
CA LEU A 15 37.40 -2.46 22.51
C LEU A 15 37.08 -2.32 21.02
N LEU A 16 36.53 -3.38 20.42
CA LEU A 16 35.86 -3.28 19.13
C LEU A 16 34.65 -2.35 19.30
N PRO A 17 34.42 -1.37 18.41
CA PRO A 17 33.19 -0.58 18.44
C PRO A 17 32.03 -1.54 18.18
N VAL A 18 31.19 -1.76 19.20
CA VAL A 18 29.88 -2.37 19.02
C VAL A 18 29.08 -1.38 18.19
N THR A 19 28.87 -1.67 16.90
CA THR A 19 27.82 -1.02 16.15
C THR A 19 26.51 -1.50 16.75
N SER A 20 25.84 -0.68 17.56
CA SER A 20 24.50 -1.03 18.03
C SER A 20 23.58 -1.07 16.81
N GLN A 21 23.17 -2.26 16.40
CA GLN A 21 22.09 -2.37 15.43
C GLN A 21 20.79 -2.03 16.16
N ALA A 22 20.03 -1.08 15.62
CA ALA A 22 18.69 -0.80 16.10
C ALA A 22 17.84 -2.07 15.92
N SER A 23 17.03 -2.41 16.92
CA SER A 23 16.14 -3.56 16.82
C SER A 23 14.85 -3.16 16.11
N GLU A 24 14.43 -3.94 15.13
CA GLU A 24 13.20 -3.68 14.37
C GLU A 24 12.13 -4.73 14.67
N SER A 25 10.89 -4.29 14.87
CA SER A 25 9.69 -5.12 14.90
C SER A 25 8.80 -4.78 13.71
N THR A 26 8.23 -5.79 13.05
CA THR A 26 7.46 -5.60 11.81
C THR A 26 6.10 -6.27 11.86
N ALA A 27 5.09 -5.65 11.23
CA ALA A 27 3.78 -6.25 11.01
C ALA A 27 3.31 -5.98 9.57
N GLN A 28 2.55 -6.92 9.00
CA GLN A 28 1.98 -6.79 7.67
C GLN A 28 0.47 -7.06 7.68
N ALA A 29 -0.25 -6.32 6.84
CA ALA A 29 -1.68 -6.49 6.62
C ALA A 29 -2.02 -6.25 5.15
N VAL A 30 -3.11 -6.84 4.67
CA VAL A 30 -3.61 -6.63 3.31
C VAL A 30 -5.04 -6.11 3.39
N ALA A 31 -5.29 -4.96 2.76
CA ALA A 31 -6.63 -4.45 2.51
C ALA A 31 -7.06 -4.86 1.09
N SER A 32 -8.29 -5.34 0.95
CA SER A 32 -8.85 -5.77 -0.34
C SER A 32 -10.21 -5.13 -0.56
N TRP A 33 -10.43 -4.61 -1.77
CA TRP A 33 -11.69 -4.05 -2.23
C TRP A 33 -12.15 -4.80 -3.46
N SER A 34 -13.35 -5.38 -3.41
CA SER A 34 -13.99 -5.88 -4.63
C SER A 34 -14.36 -4.70 -5.51
N ALA A 35 -14.04 -4.81 -6.79
CA ALA A 35 -14.21 -3.74 -7.76
C ALA A 35 -14.93 -4.24 -9.01
N THR A 36 -15.80 -3.38 -9.54
CA THR A 36 -16.50 -3.60 -10.81
C THR A 36 -16.31 -2.38 -11.70
N ALA A 37 -16.12 -2.60 -13.00
CA ALA A 37 -16.16 -1.56 -14.00
C ALA A 37 -17.21 -1.89 -15.05
N LYS A 38 -18.00 -0.91 -15.48
CA LYS A 38 -19.04 -1.10 -16.48
C LYS A 38 -18.89 -0.10 -17.61
N LYS A 39 -18.86 -0.62 -18.84
CA LYS A 39 -19.04 0.13 -20.08
C LYS A 39 -20.36 -0.29 -20.69
N ASP A 40 -21.31 0.63 -20.67
CA ASP A 40 -22.65 0.44 -21.19
C ASP A 40 -23.12 1.75 -21.79
N THR A 41 -22.92 1.88 -23.09
CA THR A 41 -23.27 3.06 -23.89
C THR A 41 -24.65 2.93 -24.54
N THR A 42 -25.33 1.78 -24.38
CA THR A 42 -26.60 1.49 -25.06
C THR A 42 -27.81 1.56 -24.14
N SER A 43 -27.63 1.26 -22.85
CA SER A 43 -28.72 1.25 -21.87
C SER A 43 -29.13 2.66 -21.44
N LYS A 44 -30.44 2.85 -21.26
CA LYS A 44 -31.01 4.14 -20.79
C LYS A 44 -30.95 4.34 -19.27
N LEU A 45 -30.66 3.28 -18.50
CA LEU A 45 -30.59 3.30 -17.03
C LEU A 45 -29.48 2.39 -16.53
N VAL A 46 -28.65 2.90 -15.62
CA VAL A 46 -27.59 2.16 -14.93
C VAL A 46 -27.73 2.38 -13.43
N VAL A 47 -27.59 1.30 -12.64
CA VAL A 47 -27.65 1.32 -11.17
C VAL A 47 -26.35 0.73 -10.61
N THR A 48 -25.77 1.39 -9.62
CA THR A 48 -24.43 1.08 -9.08
C THR A 48 -24.47 0.92 -7.55
N PRO A 49 -23.93 -0.18 -6.98
CA PRO A 49 -23.86 -0.39 -5.53
C PRO A 49 -22.77 0.48 -4.85
N LEU A 50 -22.97 0.84 -3.58
CA LEU A 50 -22.20 1.87 -2.85
C LEU A 50 -21.11 1.34 -1.88
N GLY A 51 -20.97 0.01 -1.72
CA GLY A 51 -20.00 -0.59 -0.77
C GLY A 51 -18.73 -1.16 -1.41
N SER A 52 -18.65 -1.16 -2.74
CA SER A 52 -17.55 -1.69 -3.54
C SER A 52 -17.07 -0.60 -4.51
N LEU A 53 -15.82 -0.70 -4.99
CA LEU A 53 -15.31 0.24 -5.98
C LEU A 53 -16.06 0.03 -7.29
N ALA A 54 -16.78 1.05 -7.76
CA ALA A 54 -17.58 0.94 -8.97
C ALA A 54 -17.21 2.00 -10.00
N PHE A 55 -16.63 1.56 -11.11
CA PHE A 55 -16.21 2.40 -12.21
C PHE A 55 -17.27 2.40 -13.31
N GLN A 56 -17.72 3.57 -13.73
CA GLN A 56 -18.65 3.74 -14.84
C GLN A 56 -17.95 4.50 -15.96
N TYR A 57 -17.99 3.92 -17.16
CA TYR A 57 -17.54 4.61 -18.37
C TYR A 57 -18.50 5.77 -18.68
N ALA A 58 -17.93 6.95 -18.92
CA ALA A 58 -18.62 8.16 -19.31
C ALA A 58 -18.18 8.57 -20.72
N GLU A 59 -19.11 8.47 -21.68
CA GLU A 59 -18.84 8.72 -23.10
C GLU A 59 -18.32 10.14 -23.37
N GLY A 60 -18.88 11.15 -22.69
CA GLY A 60 -18.51 12.55 -22.88
C GLY A 60 -17.04 12.87 -22.56
N ILE A 61 -16.37 12.04 -21.76
CA ILE A 61 -14.94 12.16 -21.43
C ILE A 61 -14.10 10.99 -21.93
N LYS A 62 -14.72 10.03 -22.63
CA LYS A 62 -14.11 8.77 -23.09
C LYS A 62 -13.30 8.04 -22.02
N GLY A 63 -13.82 8.02 -20.79
CA GLY A 63 -13.07 7.52 -19.65
C GLY A 63 -13.97 7.04 -18.53
N PHE A 64 -13.36 6.37 -17.56
CA PHE A 64 -14.04 5.95 -16.34
C PHE A 64 -13.95 7.04 -15.27
N ASN A 65 -14.96 7.11 -14.41
CA ASN A 65 -14.90 7.95 -13.22
C ASN A 65 -13.84 7.46 -12.21
N THR A 66 -13.59 8.26 -11.18
CA THR A 66 -12.71 7.90 -10.05
C THR A 66 -13.53 7.51 -8.83
N GLN A 67 -12.96 6.71 -7.94
CA GLN A 67 -13.59 6.25 -6.70
C GLN A 67 -12.68 6.53 -5.50
N GLN A 68 -13.27 6.82 -4.34
CA GLN A 68 -12.55 6.86 -3.07
C GLN A 68 -12.81 5.57 -2.31
N GLY A 69 -11.75 4.94 -1.80
CA GLY A 69 -11.87 3.77 -0.92
C GLY A 69 -11.21 4.08 0.41
N LEU A 70 -12.04 4.13 1.46
CA LEU A 70 -11.59 4.31 2.84
C LEU A 70 -10.89 3.05 3.34
N PHE A 71 -9.91 3.24 4.23
CA PHE A 71 -9.32 2.18 5.03
C PHE A 71 -9.06 2.64 6.45
N ASP A 72 -9.22 1.72 7.40
CA ASP A 72 -8.82 1.92 8.79
C ASP A 72 -7.51 1.19 9.05
N VAL A 73 -6.60 1.85 9.78
CA VAL A 73 -5.38 1.23 10.29
C VAL A 73 -5.43 1.26 11.80
N THR A 74 -5.23 0.09 12.41
CA THR A 74 -5.08 -0.03 13.87
C THR A 74 -3.74 -0.67 14.18
N ILE A 75 -2.97 -0.03 15.06
CA ILE A 75 -1.71 -0.57 15.58
C ILE A 75 -1.78 -0.76 17.08
N TYR A 76 -0.94 -1.64 17.62
CA TYR A 76 -0.63 -1.67 19.04
C TYR A 76 0.76 -1.06 19.22
N GLY A 77 0.91 -0.08 20.11
CA GLY A 77 2.19 0.60 20.25
C GLY A 77 3.26 -0.24 20.96
N ASP A 78 4.51 -0.01 20.59
CA ASP A 78 5.70 -0.59 21.18
C ASP A 78 6.48 0.49 21.93
N LYS A 79 6.43 0.42 23.27
CA LYS A 79 6.92 1.46 24.17
C LYS A 79 8.41 1.74 24.03
N GLU A 80 9.19 0.75 23.63
CA GLU A 80 10.64 0.90 23.51
C GLU A 80 11.03 1.53 22.17
N SER A 81 10.08 1.67 21.24
CA SER A 81 10.34 2.23 19.92
C SER A 81 10.54 3.74 19.95
N THR A 82 11.57 4.18 19.24
CA THR A 82 11.92 5.58 19.03
C THR A 82 11.46 6.09 17.66
N ALA A 83 11.19 5.20 16.70
CA ALA A 83 10.66 5.54 15.39
C ALA A 83 9.62 4.53 14.89
N PHE A 84 8.80 4.98 13.95
CA PHE A 84 7.76 4.20 13.29
C PHE A 84 7.69 4.54 11.81
N ARG A 85 7.52 3.49 10.99
CA ARG A 85 7.36 3.60 9.55
C ARG A 85 6.19 2.74 9.09
N LEU A 86 5.32 3.31 8.27
CA LEU A 86 4.23 2.61 7.60
C LEU A 86 4.38 2.82 6.09
N THR A 87 4.48 1.73 5.34
CA THR A 87 4.51 1.73 3.88
C THR A 87 3.33 0.97 3.30
N SER A 88 3.03 1.24 2.03
CA SER A 88 2.03 0.51 1.25
C SER A 88 2.56 0.09 -0.12
N ARG A 89 2.01 -1.00 -0.66
CA ARG A 89 2.37 -1.56 -1.97
C ARG A 89 1.17 -2.24 -2.61
N VAL A 90 1.02 -2.07 -3.93
CA VAL A 90 -0.03 -2.77 -4.69
C VAL A 90 0.29 -4.26 -4.81
N LEU A 91 -0.69 -5.12 -4.54
CA LEU A 91 -0.61 -6.56 -4.81
C LEU A 91 -1.41 -6.91 -6.08
N THR A 92 -2.70 -6.58 -6.10
CA THR A 92 -3.59 -6.80 -7.25
C THR A 92 -4.27 -5.51 -7.67
N ASP A 93 -4.36 -5.29 -8.98
CA ASP A 93 -4.89 -4.07 -9.59
C ASP A 93 -5.61 -4.33 -10.92
N THR A 94 -5.91 -5.59 -11.25
CA THR A 94 -6.47 -5.98 -12.54
C THR A 94 -7.93 -6.41 -12.40
N LEU A 95 -8.80 -5.83 -13.20
CA LEU A 95 -10.17 -6.30 -13.43
C LEU A 95 -10.21 -7.05 -14.76
N THR A 96 -10.91 -8.18 -14.80
CA THR A 96 -11.07 -8.99 -16.02
C THR A 96 -12.53 -8.98 -16.44
N GLN A 97 -12.78 -8.88 -17.74
CA GLN A 97 -14.13 -8.90 -18.29
C GLN A 97 -14.80 -10.24 -18.01
N LEU A 98 -16.09 -10.21 -17.68
CA LEU A 98 -16.86 -11.40 -17.34
C LEU A 98 -17.32 -12.20 -18.57
N ASP A 99 -17.03 -11.73 -19.77
CA ASP A 99 -17.30 -12.43 -21.02
C ASP A 99 -16.08 -13.24 -21.51
N ASN A 100 -16.12 -13.69 -22.76
CA ASN A 100 -15.04 -14.48 -23.36
C ASN A 100 -13.97 -13.63 -24.07
N SER A 101 -14.01 -12.30 -23.98
CA SER A 101 -13.03 -11.44 -24.66
C SER A 101 -11.62 -11.58 -24.06
N GLY A 102 -11.54 -11.82 -22.75
CA GLY A 102 -10.29 -11.73 -22.00
C GLY A 102 -9.82 -10.29 -21.72
N SER A 103 -10.60 -9.27 -22.11
CA SER A 103 -10.28 -7.86 -21.87
C SER A 103 -10.00 -7.60 -20.40
N THR A 104 -9.02 -6.72 -20.13
CA THR A 104 -8.66 -6.31 -18.76
C THR A 104 -8.66 -4.81 -18.60
N LEU A 105 -8.90 -4.35 -17.38
CA LEU A 105 -8.68 -2.98 -16.94
C LEU A 105 -7.69 -2.97 -15.79
N GLN A 106 -6.77 -2.01 -15.80
CA GLN A 106 -5.84 -1.78 -14.69
C GLN A 106 -6.30 -0.59 -13.85
N VAL A 107 -6.36 -0.78 -12.55
CA VAL A 107 -6.74 0.24 -11.57
C VAL A 107 -5.49 0.90 -10.98
N GLY A 108 -5.34 2.20 -11.18
CA GLY A 108 -4.35 3.01 -10.47
C GLY A 108 -4.85 3.34 -9.06
N ILE A 109 -3.97 3.17 -8.08
CA ILE A 109 -4.22 3.45 -6.66
C ILE A 109 -3.34 4.62 -6.25
N ASN A 110 -3.96 5.74 -5.88
CA ASN A 110 -3.27 6.98 -5.56
C ASN A 110 -3.47 7.36 -4.09
N TYR A 111 -2.37 7.74 -3.43
CA TYR A 111 -2.34 8.28 -2.08
C TYR A 111 -1.80 9.71 -2.11
N HIS A 112 -2.66 10.69 -1.85
CA HIS A 112 -2.32 12.12 -1.80
C HIS A 112 -1.46 12.61 -2.99
N GLY A 113 -1.80 12.19 -4.20
CA GLY A 113 -1.10 12.54 -5.43
C GLY A 113 -0.01 11.54 -5.85
N THR A 114 0.38 10.61 -4.98
CA THR A 114 1.41 9.60 -5.28
C THR A 114 0.77 8.29 -5.74
N LEU A 115 1.13 7.82 -6.93
CA LEU A 115 0.68 6.53 -7.43
C LEU A 115 1.44 5.39 -6.75
N LEU A 116 0.71 4.48 -6.11
CA LEU A 116 1.27 3.25 -5.57
C LEU A 116 1.65 2.32 -6.73
N ASN A 117 2.64 1.46 -6.51
CA ASN A 117 3.06 0.47 -7.50
C ASN A 117 3.35 -0.89 -6.83
N LYS A 118 3.65 -1.90 -7.66
CA LYS A 118 3.88 -3.29 -7.21
C LYS A 118 5.33 -3.56 -6.73
N THR A 119 6.27 -2.69 -7.08
CA THR A 119 7.71 -2.96 -6.94
C THR A 119 8.36 -2.19 -5.80
N THR A 120 7.84 -1.01 -5.51
CA THR A 120 8.40 -0.01 -4.61
C THR A 120 7.33 0.41 -3.62
N ASP A 121 7.70 0.36 -2.36
CA ASP A 121 6.87 0.80 -1.26
C ASP A 121 6.63 2.31 -1.31
N THR A 122 5.38 2.72 -1.13
CA THR A 122 4.99 4.12 -0.93
C THR A 122 4.94 4.39 0.57
N THR A 123 5.75 5.34 1.04
CA THR A 123 5.77 5.75 2.46
C THR A 123 4.51 6.54 2.81
N LEU A 124 3.79 6.08 3.83
CA LEU A 124 2.63 6.77 4.40
C LEU A 124 3.04 7.52 5.68
N ILE A 125 3.81 6.86 6.55
CA ILE A 125 4.40 7.42 7.77
C ILE A 125 5.88 7.04 7.81
N ASP A 126 6.73 7.98 8.21
CA ASP A 126 8.12 7.77 8.59
C ASP A 126 8.49 8.86 9.60
N THR A 127 8.34 8.55 10.89
CA THR A 127 8.54 9.55 11.96
C THR A 127 9.99 10.01 12.06
N ALA A 128 10.96 9.15 11.71
CA ALA A 128 12.37 9.50 11.66
C ALA A 128 12.69 10.52 10.55
N ARG A 129 11.89 10.55 9.47
CA ARG A 129 11.99 11.52 8.37
C ARG A 129 10.98 12.67 8.46
N GLY A 130 10.23 12.77 9.55
CA GLY A 130 9.24 13.83 9.75
C GLY A 130 7.97 13.69 8.89
N ILE A 131 7.68 12.48 8.39
CA ILE A 131 6.46 12.17 7.64
C ILE A 131 5.45 11.58 8.63
N TYR A 132 4.43 12.37 9.01
CA TYR A 132 3.51 11.97 10.07
C TYR A 132 2.17 11.41 9.59
N GLY A 133 1.96 11.29 8.28
CA GLY A 133 0.82 10.58 7.70
C GLY A 133 -0.51 11.34 7.64
N GLY A 134 -0.55 12.64 7.90
CA GLY A 134 -1.77 13.45 7.72
C GLY A 134 -2.94 12.92 8.55
N GLU A 135 -3.97 12.43 7.88
CA GLU A 135 -5.14 11.75 8.44
C GLU A 135 -4.76 10.50 9.27
N LEU A 136 -3.61 9.87 8.99
CA LEU A 136 -3.04 8.77 9.77
C LEU A 136 -2.20 9.22 10.98
N SER A 137 -2.15 10.51 11.30
CA SER A 137 -1.23 11.05 12.32
C SER A 137 -1.45 10.56 13.75
N SER A 138 -2.63 10.03 14.10
CA SER A 138 -2.85 9.38 15.40
C SER A 138 -1.99 8.13 15.57
N LEU A 139 -1.62 7.43 14.49
CA LEU A 139 -0.68 6.30 14.54
C LEU A 139 0.74 6.78 14.88
N SER A 140 1.17 7.89 14.27
CA SER A 140 2.46 8.55 14.53
C SER A 140 2.59 9.04 15.98
N GLN A 141 1.48 9.30 16.67
CA GLN A 141 1.46 9.69 18.07
C GLN A 141 1.35 8.48 19.01
N GLY A 142 0.69 7.41 18.56
CA GLY A 142 0.40 6.23 19.35
C GLY A 142 1.38 5.07 19.22
N PHE A 143 2.34 5.14 18.28
CA PHE A 143 3.20 3.99 17.96
C PHE A 143 4.07 3.50 19.13
N ASN A 144 4.33 4.34 20.12
CA ASN A 144 5.12 4.01 21.31
C ASN A 144 4.32 4.08 22.62
N GLN A 145 2.99 4.03 22.52
CA GLN A 145 2.11 3.99 23.67
C GLN A 145 1.75 2.54 24.00
N ASN A 146 1.50 2.23 25.28
CA ASN A 146 1.04 0.90 25.68
C ASN A 146 -0.48 0.75 25.47
N SER A 147 -0.96 1.09 24.28
CA SER A 147 -2.37 1.09 23.89
C SER A 147 -2.51 0.95 22.38
N ARG A 148 -3.75 0.74 21.92
CA ARG A 148 -4.06 0.80 20.49
C ARG A 148 -4.17 2.24 20.01
N ALA A 149 -3.67 2.47 18.81
CA ALA A 149 -3.93 3.69 18.04
C ALA A 149 -4.65 3.31 16.75
N MET A 150 -5.61 4.14 16.35
CA MET A 150 -6.44 3.92 15.17
C MET A 150 -6.53 5.22 14.38
N ALA A 151 -6.49 5.08 13.06
CA ALA A 151 -6.71 6.16 12.11
C ALA A 151 -7.44 5.65 10.88
N GLN A 152 -8.08 6.57 10.18
CA GLN A 152 -8.72 6.32 8.90
C GLN A 152 -8.10 7.25 7.86
N ASP A 153 -7.90 6.74 6.66
CA ASP A 153 -7.58 7.54 5.47
C ASP A 153 -8.18 6.86 4.23
N GLN A 154 -7.81 7.33 3.04
CA GLN A 154 -8.39 6.88 1.79
C GLN A 154 -7.38 6.83 0.65
N PHE A 155 -7.63 5.92 -0.29
CA PHE A 155 -7.00 5.95 -1.60
C PHE A 155 -7.99 6.49 -2.64
N THR A 156 -7.46 7.15 -3.67
CA THR A 156 -8.19 7.45 -4.90
C THR A 156 -7.88 6.39 -5.93
N PHE A 157 -8.92 5.71 -6.41
CA PHE A 157 -8.83 4.67 -7.43
C PHE A 157 -9.31 5.22 -8.78
N SER A 158 -8.63 4.84 -9.86
CA SER A 158 -8.96 5.24 -11.22
C SER A 158 -8.58 4.14 -12.22
N ILE A 159 -9.27 4.05 -13.36
CA ILE A 159 -8.82 3.17 -14.45
C ILE A 159 -7.70 3.89 -15.20
N ILE A 160 -6.50 3.29 -15.21
CA ILE A 160 -5.30 3.91 -15.79
C ILE A 160 -4.86 3.26 -17.10
N ASN A 161 -5.22 1.99 -17.34
CA ASN A 161 -4.93 1.26 -18.56
C ASN A 161 -6.01 0.21 -18.83
N GLY A 162 -6.04 -0.32 -20.05
CA GLY A 162 -6.87 -1.46 -20.40
C GLY A 162 -6.34 -2.24 -21.59
N THR A 163 -6.91 -3.41 -21.82
CA THR A 163 -6.64 -4.26 -22.98
C THR A 163 -7.93 -4.76 -23.59
N THR A 164 -7.98 -4.99 -24.90
CA THR A 164 -9.18 -5.55 -25.56
C THR A 164 -9.33 -7.06 -25.37
N ASP A 165 -8.24 -7.76 -25.12
CA ASP A 165 -8.15 -9.24 -25.16
C ASP A 165 -7.24 -9.82 -24.07
N GLY A 166 -6.84 -9.00 -23.09
CA GLY A 166 -5.89 -9.35 -22.05
C GLY A 166 -4.46 -8.91 -22.35
N GLN A 167 -4.13 -8.63 -23.63
CA GLN A 167 -2.76 -8.41 -24.10
C GLN A 167 -2.61 -7.09 -24.87
N THR A 168 -3.52 -6.83 -25.80
CA THR A 168 -3.52 -5.67 -26.70
C THR A 168 -3.95 -4.42 -25.95
N LYS A 169 -2.97 -3.59 -25.56
CA LYS A 169 -3.21 -2.34 -24.83
C LYS A 169 -4.02 -1.34 -25.65
N VAL A 170 -4.96 -0.67 -25.00
CA VAL A 170 -5.70 0.45 -25.58
C VAL A 170 -5.07 1.78 -25.20
N THR A 171 -5.16 2.75 -26.11
CA THR A 171 -4.82 4.17 -25.84
C THR A 171 -6.07 5.05 -25.73
N ASP A 172 -7.23 4.54 -26.15
CA ASP A 172 -8.55 5.15 -26.00
C ASP A 172 -9.50 4.10 -25.42
N PHE A 173 -10.12 4.37 -24.27
CA PHE A 173 -11.04 3.43 -23.64
C PHE A 173 -12.34 3.22 -24.44
N SER A 174 -12.65 4.08 -25.41
CA SER A 174 -13.80 3.86 -26.29
C SER A 174 -13.66 2.61 -27.16
N SER A 175 -12.44 2.14 -27.41
CA SER A 175 -12.18 0.93 -28.20
C SER A 175 -12.38 -0.37 -27.43
N LEU A 176 -12.62 -0.30 -26.12
CA LEU A 176 -12.92 -1.49 -25.32
C LEU A 176 -14.31 -2.04 -25.69
N PRO A 177 -14.50 -3.37 -25.62
CA PRO A 177 -15.82 -3.98 -25.77
C PRO A 177 -16.81 -3.42 -24.74
N GLU A 178 -18.11 -3.48 -25.04
CA GLU A 178 -19.13 -3.22 -24.01
C GLU A 178 -19.13 -4.39 -23.00
N GLY A 179 -19.38 -4.10 -21.73
CA GLY A 179 -19.48 -5.15 -20.72
C GLY A 179 -19.10 -4.74 -19.31
N ILE A 180 -18.85 -5.76 -18.48
CA ILE A 180 -18.53 -5.64 -17.07
C ILE A 180 -17.19 -6.33 -16.81
N TRP A 181 -16.28 -5.62 -16.16
CA TRP A 181 -15.04 -6.16 -15.59
C TRP A 181 -15.19 -6.27 -14.08
N SER A 182 -14.60 -7.32 -13.51
CA SER A 182 -14.60 -7.55 -12.06
C SER A 182 -13.25 -8.07 -11.61
N GLY A 183 -12.91 -7.80 -10.35
CA GLY A 183 -11.69 -8.27 -9.71
C GLY A 183 -11.53 -7.70 -8.31
N ASP A 184 -10.55 -8.21 -7.59
CA ASP A 184 -10.17 -7.67 -6.29
C ASP A 184 -8.94 -6.78 -6.44
N ILE A 185 -9.01 -5.60 -5.82
CA ILE A 185 -7.92 -4.65 -5.74
C ILE A 185 -7.35 -4.74 -4.33
N SER A 186 -6.06 -5.05 -4.21
CA SER A 186 -5.45 -5.27 -2.91
C SER A 186 -4.16 -4.50 -2.72
N VAL A 187 -4.01 -3.94 -1.52
CA VAL A 187 -2.86 -3.15 -1.08
C VAL A 187 -2.32 -3.78 0.19
N GLN A 188 -1.03 -4.11 0.16
CA GLN A 188 -0.29 -4.51 1.34
C GLN A 188 0.17 -3.27 2.11
N PHE A 189 0.04 -3.33 3.43
CA PHE A 189 0.62 -2.38 4.37
C PHE A 189 1.71 -3.08 5.18
N ASN A 190 2.83 -2.39 5.39
CA ASN A 190 3.94 -2.87 6.19
C ASN A 190 4.32 -1.83 7.23
N ALA A 191 4.19 -2.20 8.50
CA ALA A 191 4.51 -1.38 9.66
C ALA A 191 5.84 -1.83 10.26
N VAL A 192 6.72 -0.89 10.59
CA VAL A 192 8.02 -1.13 11.21
C VAL A 192 8.18 -0.20 12.41
N TRP A 193 8.52 -0.78 13.54
CA TRP A 193 8.91 -0.12 14.77
C TRP A 193 10.42 -0.28 14.96
N THR A 194 11.10 0.81 15.30
CA THR A 194 12.56 0.81 15.50
C THR A 194 12.87 1.31 16.90
N SER A 195 13.70 0.55 17.63
CA SER A 195 14.19 0.89 18.97
C SER A 195 15.70 1.14 18.98
#